data_AF-A0ABD5BUD4-F1
#
_entry.id   AF-A0ABD5BUD4-F1
#
_cell.length_a   1.000
_cell.length_b   1.000
_cell.length_c   1.000
_cell.angle_alpha   90.00
_cell.angle_beta   90.00
_cell.angle_gamma   90.00
#
_symmetry.space_group_name_H-M   'P 1'
#
loop_
_entity.id
_entity.type
_entity.pdbx_description
1 polymer ?
#
loop_
_entity_poly.entity_id
_entity_poly.type
_entity_poly.pdbx_seq_one_letter_code
_entity_poly.pdbx_strand_id
1 'polypeptide(L)' 'ALAAEPRTLIFYESTHRLLESLQDMVTVWGPQRYVVLARELTKTWESIHGAPVGELLAWVQEDEVRRRGEMV' A
#
# COMPACT_ATOMS: atom_id res chain seq x y z
N ALA A 1 -7.80 -1.52 -17.39
CA ALA A 1 -7.08 -2.76 -17.75
C ALA A 1 -6.69 -3.58 -16.51
N LEU A 2 -6.06 -3.00 -15.48
CA LEU A 2 -5.54 -3.77 -14.32
C LEU A 2 -6.59 -4.35 -13.36
N ALA A 3 -7.83 -3.84 -13.36
CA ALA A 3 -8.87 -4.29 -12.42
C ALA A 3 -9.21 -5.79 -12.51
N ALA A 4 -9.06 -6.37 -13.71
CA ALA A 4 -9.35 -7.77 -13.98
C ALA A 4 -8.09 -8.64 -14.10
N GLU A 5 -6.90 -8.11 -13.79
CA GLU A 5 -5.65 -8.88 -13.84
C GLU A 5 -5.62 -9.90 -12.69
N PRO A 6 -5.59 -11.23 -12.97
CA PRO A 6 -5.64 -12.25 -11.92
C PRO A 6 -4.31 -12.48 -11.20
N ARG A 7 -3.18 -12.08 -11.80
CA ARG A 7 -1.86 -12.26 -11.18
C ARG A 7 -1.59 -11.19 -10.13
N THR A 8 -0.71 -11.51 -9.18
CA THR A 8 -0.20 -10.51 -8.24
C THR A 8 0.47 -9.37 -9.00
N LEU A 9 0.12 -8.14 -8.61
CA LEU A 9 0.67 -6.91 -9.15
C LEU A 9 1.70 -6.36 -8.15
N ILE A 10 2.76 -5.76 -8.68
CA ILE A 10 3.80 -5.09 -7.88
C ILE A 10 3.87 -3.65 -8.35
N PHE A 11 3.86 -2.72 -7.41
CA PHE A 11 3.95 -1.29 -7.66
C PHE A 11 5.14 -0.72 -6.88
N TYR A 12 5.73 0.35 -7.39
CA TYR A 12 6.62 1.20 -6.62
C TYR A 12 5.92 2.52 -6.38
N GLU A 13 5.96 3.01 -5.15
CA GLU A 13 5.26 4.23 -4.80
C GLU A 13 6.11 5.17 -3.95
N SER A 14 5.87 6.46 -4.15
CA SER A 14 6.50 7.51 -3.36
C SER A 14 5.71 7.81 -2.09
N THR A 15 6.42 8.25 -1.03
CA THR A 15 5.85 8.72 0.25
C THR A 15 4.70 9.72 0.06
N HIS A 16 4.85 10.61 -0.93
CA HIS A 16 3.90 11.71 -1.16
C HIS A 16 2.59 11.27 -1.80
N ARG A 17 2.60 10.16 -2.54
CA ARG A 17 1.42 9.67 -3.28
C ARG A 17 0.78 8.42 -2.68
N LEU A 18 1.39 7.80 -1.67
CA LEU A 18 0.89 6.54 -1.11
C LEU A 18 -0.60 6.63 -0.70
N LEU A 19 -1.01 7.71 -0.02
CA LEU A 19 -2.40 7.85 0.42
C LEU A 19 -3.38 7.97 -0.75
N GLU A 20 -3.04 8.77 -1.76
CA GLU A 20 -3.86 8.92 -2.97
C GLU A 20 -3.94 7.59 -3.73
N SER A 21 -2.81 6.90 -3.86
CA SER A 21 -2.70 5.60 -4.52
C SER A 21 -3.55 4.53 -3.82
N LEU A 22 -3.47 4.42 -2.48
CA LEU A 22 -4.29 3.49 -1.70
C LEU A 22 -5.79 3.85 -1.79
N GLN A 23 -6.14 5.13 -1.80
CA GLN A 23 -7.52 5.59 -1.97
C GLN A 23 -8.09 5.22 -3.35
N ASP A 24 -7.27 5.34 -4.39
CA ASP A 24 -7.62 4.90 -5.74
C ASP A 24 -7.76 3.38 -5.81
N MET A 25 -6.88 2.62 -5.15
CA MET A 25 -6.99 1.15 -5.06
C MET A 25 -8.30 0.72 -4.38
N VAL A 26 -8.69 1.37 -3.28
CA VAL A 26 -10.00 1.14 -2.63
C VAL A 26 -11.15 1.41 -3.62
N THR A 27 -11.07 2.51 -4.36
CA THR A 27 -12.12 2.93 -5.30
C THR A 27 -12.24 2.01 -6.51
N VAL A 28 -11.12 1.57 -7.07
CA VAL A 28 -11.08 0.78 -8.32
C VAL A 28 -11.16 -0.72 -8.10
N TRP A 29 -10.55 -1.24 -7.04
CA TRP A 29 -10.51 -2.69 -6.76
C TRP A 29 -11.43 -3.13 -5.61
N GLY A 30 -11.99 -2.18 -4.88
CA GLY A 30 -12.80 -2.42 -3.69
C GLY A 30 -11.96 -2.58 -2.42
N PRO A 31 -12.54 -2.27 -1.24
CA PRO A 31 -11.81 -2.23 0.03
C PRO A 31 -11.29 -3.60 0.49
N GLN A 32 -11.84 -4.68 -0.05
CA GLN A 32 -11.52 -6.06 0.31
C GLN A 32 -10.30 -6.64 -0.44
N ARG A 33 -9.74 -5.90 -1.41
CA ARG A 33 -8.54 -6.34 -2.11
C ARG A 33 -7.37 -6.42 -1.14
N TYR A 34 -6.78 -7.60 -0.96
CA TYR A 34 -5.60 -7.76 -0.11
C TYR A 34 -4.37 -7.12 -0.75
N VAL A 35 -3.66 -6.30 0.02
CA VAL A 35 -2.45 -5.57 -0.41
C VAL A 35 -1.40 -5.72 0.69
N VAL A 36 -0.13 -5.77 0.28
CA VAL A 36 1.02 -5.73 1.20
C VAL A 36 1.79 -4.44 0.92
N LEU A 37 2.09 -3.69 1.97
CA LEU A 37 3.02 -2.57 1.95
C LEU A 37 4.35 -3.02 2.55
N ALA A 38 5.38 -3.08 1.72
CA ALA A 38 6.75 -3.36 2.13
C ALA A 38 7.57 -2.06 2.09
N ARG A 39 8.04 -1.61 3.24
CA ARG A 39 8.69 -0.31 3.43
C ARG A 39 10.13 -0.49 3.88
N GLU A 40 11.03 0.33 3.32
CA GLU A 40 12.43 0.42 3.73
C GLU A 40 13.14 -0.96 3.75
N LEU A 41 12.86 -1.79 2.75
CA LEU A 41 13.47 -3.11 2.61
C LEU A 41 15.00 -3.04 2.73
N THR A 42 15.58 -3.97 3.48
CA THR A 42 16.99 -4.11 3.85
C THR A 42 17.56 -3.04 4.79
N LYS A 43 16.75 -2.08 5.26
CA LYS A 43 17.20 -0.98 6.13
C LYS A 43 16.73 -1.17 7.59
N THR A 44 17.25 -0.33 8.49
CA THR A 44 16.95 -0.37 9.94
C THR A 44 15.46 -0.31 10.26
N TRP A 45 14.67 0.37 9.42
CA TRP A 45 13.25 0.60 9.63
C TRP A 45 12.37 -0.26 8.70
N GLU A 46 12.88 -1.41 8.25
CA GLU A 46 12.12 -2.34 7.42
C GLU A 46 10.79 -2.73 8.10
N SER A 47 9.70 -2.65 7.35
CA SER A 47 8.38 -3.11 7.81
C SER A 47 7.57 -3.68 6.66
N ILE A 48 6.97 -4.84 6.86
CA ILE A 48 6.09 -5.49 5.88
C ILE A 48 4.74 -5.73 6.55
N HIS A 49 3.69 -5.09 6.04
CA HIS A 49 2.35 -5.20 6.59
C HIS A 49 1.34 -5.48 5.48
N GLY A 50 0.45 -6.47 5.70
CA GLY A 50 -0.57 -6.86 4.74
C GLY A 50 -1.96 -6.85 5.36
N ALA A 51 -2.92 -6.31 4.63
CA ALA A 51 -4.32 -6.21 5.03
C ALA A 51 -5.21 -5.98 3.79
N PRO A 52 -6.55 -6.12 3.91
CA PRO A 52 -7.47 -5.53 2.95
C PRO A 52 -7.15 -4.04 2.75
N VAL A 53 -7.16 -3.54 1.51
CA VAL A 53 -6.67 -2.19 1.19
C VAL A 53 -7.43 -1.08 1.93
N GLY A 54 -8.69 -1.31 2.29
CA GLY A 54 -9.45 -0.38 3.14
C GLY A 54 -8.89 -0.30 4.58
N GLU A 55 -8.52 -1.44 5.16
CA GLU A 55 -7.89 -1.50 6.48
C GLU A 55 -6.45 -0.99 6.43
N LEU A 56 -5.71 -1.32 5.37
CA LEU A 56 -4.36 -0.83 5.15
C LEU A 56 -4.33 0.71 5.06
N LEU A 57 -5.27 1.32 4.34
CA LEU A 57 -5.39 2.77 4.26
C LEU A 57 -5.60 3.40 5.64
N ALA A 58 -6.53 2.84 6.45
CA ALA A 58 -6.76 3.31 7.81
C ALA A 58 -5.50 3.16 8.67
N TRP A 59 -4.84 2.01 8.61
CA TRP A 59 -3.59 1.75 9.33
C TRP A 59 -2.47 2.72 8.93
N VAL A 60 -2.32 3.07 7.66
CA VAL A 60 -1.32 4.06 7.23
C VAL A 60 -1.67 5.48 7.74
N GLN A 61 -2.96 5.83 7.81
CA GLN A 61 -3.41 7.16 8.27
C GLN A 61 -3.22 7.38 9.77
N GLU A 62 -3.17 6.31 10.57
CA GLU A 62 -2.96 6.40 12.02
C GLU A 62 -1.56 6.91 12.42
N ASP A 63 -0.55 6.71 11.58
CA ASP A 63 0.84 7.08 11.90
C ASP A 63 1.62 7.44 10.63
N GLU A 64 2.05 8.70 10.54
CA GLU A 64 2.81 9.20 9.39
C GLU A 64 4.12 8.45 9.15
N VAL A 65 4.73 7.85 10.18
CA VAL A 65 5.96 7.06 10.03
C VAL A 65 5.75 5.88 9.09
N ARG A 66 4.53 5.32 9.05
CA ARG A 66 4.17 4.16 8.23
C ARG A 66 4.20 4.44 6.72
N ARG A 67 4.26 5.72 6.31
CA ARG A 67 4.36 6.14 4.90
C ARG A 67 5.70 6.79 4.52
N ARG A 68 6.73 6.73 5.38
CA ARG A 68 8.04 7.35 5.10
C ARG A 68 9.02 6.38 4.47
N GLY A 69 9.80 6.88 3.51
CA GLY A 69 10.87 6.12 2.85
C GLY A 69 10.42 5.46 1.54
N GLU A 70 11.17 4.45 1.14
CA GLU A 70 10.95 3.68 -0.09
C GLU A 70 9.94 2.55 0.16
N MET A 71 9.05 2.31 -0.80
CA MET A 71 7.93 1.39 -0.63
C MET A 71 7.63 0.59 -1.91
N VAL A 72 7.20 -0.65 -1.67
CA VAL A 72 6.63 -1.58 -2.63
C VAL A 72 5.24 -1.98 -2.16
#